data_AF-A0A0P0MI90-F1
#
_entry.id   AF-A0A0P0MI90-F1
#
_cell.length_a   1.000
_cell.length_b   1.000
_cell.length_c   1.000
_cell.angle_alpha   90.00
_cell.angle_beta   90.00
_cell.angle_gamma   90.00
#
_symmetry.space_group_name_H-M   'P 1'
#
loop_
_entity.id
_entity.type
_entity.pdbx_description
1 polymer ?
#
loop_
_entity_poly.entity_id
_entity_poly.type
_entity_poly.pdbx_seq_one_letter_code
_entity_poly.pdbx_strand_id
1 'polypeptide(L)'
;MARKPLVTAQELEALLSKPVADTRTVDPYFPLRLAILTFFSALWFLRLTLYTNEVANDLFSNPDVRDYMMPALYFRAWILFVFMSVGVWSYKNGKYPAILFGLLFVASLFNLMFDVTVFYAEKLEQRDVRITFVIIGRLVISYILYISMRRAHRIPSGRDKWNVFLPFKK
;
A
#
# COMPACT_ATOMS: atom_id res chain seq x y z
N MET A 1 -33.33 -10.44 -58.36
CA MET A 1 -32.00 -10.21 -57.77
C MET A 1 -32.15 -10.12 -56.25
N ALA A 2 -31.68 -11.13 -55.50
CA ALA A 2 -31.77 -11.13 -54.05
C ALA A 2 -30.83 -10.05 -53.49
N ARG A 3 -31.35 -9.14 -52.66
CA ARG A 3 -30.55 -8.09 -52.00
C ARG A 3 -29.59 -8.77 -51.04
N LYS A 4 -28.29 -8.59 -51.29
CA LYS A 4 -27.23 -9.05 -50.39
C LYS A 4 -27.46 -8.40 -49.02
N PRO A 5 -27.58 -9.16 -47.93
CA PRO A 5 -27.76 -8.57 -46.61
C PRO A 5 -26.56 -7.67 -46.30
N LEU A 6 -26.84 -6.42 -45.90
CA LEU A 6 -25.82 -5.40 -45.61
C LEU A 6 -24.95 -5.73 -44.39
N VAL A 7 -25.38 -6.71 -43.59
CA VAL A 7 -24.79 -7.05 -42.30
C VAL A 7 -24.74 -8.56 -42.19
N THR A 8 -23.58 -9.10 -41.84
CA THR A 8 -23.42 -10.54 -41.61
C THR A 8 -24.13 -10.96 -40.32
N ALA A 9 -24.53 -12.22 -40.21
CA ALA A 9 -25.20 -12.73 -38.99
C ALA A 9 -24.36 -12.47 -37.72
N GLN A 10 -23.04 -12.51 -37.86
CA GLN A 10 -22.08 -12.28 -36.78
C GLN A 10 -22.00 -10.80 -36.37
N GLU A 11 -22.09 -9.86 -37.32
CA GLU A 11 -22.19 -8.42 -37.02
C GLU A 11 -23.54 -8.06 -36.41
N LEU A 12 -24.62 -8.70 -36.86
CA LEU A 12 -25.95 -8.54 -36.26
C LEU A 12 -25.95 -9.06 -34.81
N GLU A 13 -25.32 -10.20 -34.55
CA GLU A 13 -25.17 -10.75 -33.20
C GLU A 13 -24.28 -9.86 -32.33
N ALA A 14 -23.23 -9.25 -32.89
CA ALA A 14 -22.42 -8.24 -32.18
C ALA A 14 -23.21 -6.96 -31.85
N LEU A 15 -24.08 -6.49 -32.76
CA LEU A 15 -24.96 -5.34 -32.53
C LEU A 15 -26.12 -5.65 -31.57
N LEU A 16 -26.63 -6.88 -31.58
CA LEU A 16 -27.68 -7.36 -30.69
C LEU A 16 -27.14 -7.75 -29.31
N SER A 17 -25.87 -8.15 -29.22
CA SER A 17 -25.19 -8.32 -27.96
C SER A 17 -25.17 -6.96 -27.29
N LYS A 18 -25.95 -6.80 -26.22
CA LYS A 18 -25.82 -5.63 -25.34
C LYS A 18 -24.34 -5.49 -25.05
N PRO A 19 -23.70 -4.32 -25.28
CA PRO A 19 -22.35 -4.13 -24.81
C PRO A 19 -22.39 -4.51 -23.35
N VAL A 20 -21.58 -5.51 -22.97
CA VAL A 20 -21.36 -5.82 -21.57
C VAL A 20 -20.76 -4.55 -21.03
N ALA A 21 -21.61 -3.66 -20.52
CA ALA A 21 -21.18 -2.45 -19.88
C ALA A 21 -20.12 -2.93 -18.89
N ASP A 22 -18.90 -2.40 -19.00
CA ASP A 22 -17.86 -2.74 -18.06
C ASP A 22 -18.33 -2.17 -16.71
N THR A 23 -19.14 -2.93 -16.00
CA THR A 23 -19.82 -2.53 -14.76
C THR A 23 -18.85 -2.46 -13.60
N ARG A 24 -17.54 -2.56 -13.87
CA ARG A 24 -16.49 -2.34 -12.90
C ARG A 24 -16.44 -0.86 -12.56
N THR A 25 -17.16 -0.50 -11.52
CA THR A 25 -17.08 0.80 -10.89
C THR A 25 -15.63 1.07 -10.49
N VAL A 26 -15.01 2.03 -11.18
CA VAL A 26 -13.64 2.49 -10.89
C VAL A 26 -13.60 3.01 -9.45
N ASP A 27 -12.51 2.73 -8.74
CA ASP A 27 -12.31 3.24 -7.38
C ASP A 27 -11.51 4.55 -7.42
N PRO A 28 -12.17 5.71 -7.24
CA PRO A 28 -11.49 6.99 -7.34
C PRO A 28 -10.54 7.25 -6.16
N TYR A 29 -10.66 6.51 -5.06
CA TYR A 29 -9.80 6.67 -3.87
C TYR A 29 -8.52 5.84 -3.95
N PHE A 30 -8.31 5.02 -5.00
CA PHE A 30 -7.10 4.21 -5.14
C PHE A 30 -5.81 5.06 -5.23
N PRO A 31 -5.73 6.08 -6.09
CA PRO A 31 -4.54 6.94 -6.18
C PRO A 31 -4.23 7.63 -4.85
N LEU A 32 -5.26 8.09 -4.13
CA LEU A 32 -5.11 8.72 -2.82
C LEU A 32 -4.55 7.74 -1.78
N ARG A 33 -5.07 6.52 -1.72
CA ARG A 33 -4.55 5.48 -0.80
C ARG A 33 -3.08 5.17 -1.08
N LEU A 34 -2.71 5.04 -2.35
CA LEU A 34 -1.31 4.82 -2.72
C LEU A 34 -0.43 5.99 -2.30
N ALA A 35 -0.90 7.23 -2.49
CA ALA A 35 -0.17 8.42 -2.07
C ALA A 35 0.04 8.43 -0.54
N ILE A 36 -0.99 8.11 0.24
CA ILE A 36 -0.88 7.97 1.71
C ILE A 36 0.16 6.91 2.08
N LEU A 37 0.07 5.70 1.51
CA LEU A 37 1.01 4.62 1.77
C LEU A 37 2.46 5.03 1.44
N THR A 38 2.66 5.67 0.30
CA THR A 38 3.98 6.10 -0.17
C THR A 38 4.54 7.23 0.70
N PHE A 39 3.72 8.22 1.04
CA PHE A 39 4.12 9.36 1.88
C PHE A 39 4.54 8.91 3.29
N PHE A 40 3.71 8.12 3.97
CA PHE A 40 4.05 7.62 5.31
C PHE A 40 5.25 6.68 5.30
N SER A 41 5.38 5.83 4.27
CA SER A 41 6.55 4.96 4.12
C SER A 41 7.82 5.78 3.87
N ALA A 42 7.77 6.80 3.03
CA ALA A 42 8.91 7.69 2.79
C ALA A 42 9.32 8.45 4.06
N LEU A 43 8.35 8.98 4.81
CA LEU A 43 8.62 9.64 6.09
C LEU A 43 9.30 8.70 7.08
N TRP A 44 8.79 7.46 7.20
CA TRP A 44 9.38 6.46 8.10
C TRP A 44 10.76 5.99 7.63
N PHE A 45 10.96 5.85 6.32
CA PHE A 45 12.27 5.56 5.73
C PHE A 45 13.30 6.64 6.08
N LEU A 46 12.95 7.91 5.90
CA LEU A 46 13.82 9.04 6.24
C LEU A 46 14.12 9.07 7.74
N ARG A 47 13.10 8.85 8.58
CA ARG A 47 13.29 8.77 10.04
C ARG A 47 14.26 7.66 10.44
N LEU A 48 14.12 6.46 9.86
CA LEU A 48 14.98 5.33 10.19
C LEU A 48 16.37 5.36 9.56
N THR A 49 16.60 6.17 8.52
CA THR A 49 17.92 6.29 7.88
C THR A 49 18.72 7.48 8.41
N LEU A 50 18.09 8.64 8.57
CA LEU A 50 18.76 9.87 9.00
C LEU A 50 18.83 10.01 10.51
N TYR A 51 17.84 9.49 11.24
CA TYR A 51 17.68 9.66 12.69
C TYR A 51 17.76 8.32 13.44
N THR A 52 18.50 7.35 12.91
CA THR A 52 18.65 6.01 13.50
C THR A 52 19.07 6.06 14.97
N ASN A 53 20.04 6.91 15.29
CA ASN A 53 20.56 7.06 16.66
C ASN A 53 19.48 7.59 17.61
N GLU A 54 18.73 8.60 17.20
CA GLU A 54 17.64 9.17 18.01
C GLU A 54 16.53 8.15 18.21
N VAL A 55 16.17 7.39 17.18
CA VAL A 55 15.17 6.32 17.27
C VAL A 55 15.64 5.20 18.20
N ALA A 56 16.92 4.82 18.14
CA ALA A 56 17.48 3.80 19.02
C ALA A 56 17.52 4.26 20.50
N ASN A 57 17.91 5.52 20.74
CA ASN A 57 17.87 6.15 22.06
C ASN A 57 16.44 6.26 22.61
N ASP A 58 15.47 6.55 21.74
CA ASP A 58 14.07 6.65 22.15
C ASP A 58 13.52 5.27 22.50
N LEU A 59 13.91 4.20 21.80
CA LEU A 59 13.34 2.86 21.96
C LEU A 59 13.97 2.02 23.09
N PHE A 60 15.27 2.12 23.32
CA PHE A 60 16.01 1.26 24.25
C PHE A 60 16.66 2.07 25.36
N SER A 61 16.41 1.74 26.62
CA SER A 61 17.11 2.35 27.75
C SER A 61 18.52 1.78 27.97
N ASN A 62 18.72 0.49 27.69
CA ASN A 62 20.00 -0.17 27.86
C ASN A 62 20.96 0.14 26.69
N PRO A 63 22.15 0.73 26.94
CA PRO A 63 23.11 1.08 25.89
C PRO A 63 23.63 -0.13 25.11
N ASP A 64 23.85 -1.29 25.74
CA ASP A 64 24.37 -2.48 25.06
C ASP A 64 23.36 -3.05 24.06
N VAL A 65 22.08 -3.06 24.45
CA VAL A 65 20.98 -3.48 23.57
C VAL A 65 20.81 -2.48 22.43
N ARG A 66 20.89 -1.18 22.72
CA ARG A 66 20.79 -0.11 21.72
C ARG A 66 21.84 -0.27 20.63
N ASP A 67 23.10 -0.44 21.00
CA ASP A 67 24.21 -0.52 20.06
C ASP A 67 24.12 -1.81 19.20
N TYR A 68 23.64 -2.91 19.80
CA TYR A 68 23.33 -4.14 19.07
C TYR A 68 22.16 -3.99 18.08
N MET A 69 21.10 -3.28 18.47
CA MET A 69 19.88 -3.15 17.66
C MET A 69 19.94 -2.05 16.59
N MET A 70 20.90 -1.12 16.68
CA MET A 70 21.03 0.02 15.77
C MET A 70 21.25 -0.38 14.30
N PRO A 71 22.13 -1.34 13.94
CA PRO A 71 22.25 -1.80 12.56
C PRO A 71 20.95 -2.44 12.04
N ALA A 72 20.20 -3.14 12.91
CA ALA A 72 18.93 -3.76 12.55
C ALA A 72 17.86 -2.70 12.23
N LEU A 73 17.80 -1.60 13.00
CA LEU A 73 16.91 -0.47 12.72
C LEU A 73 17.20 0.16 11.35
N TYR A 74 18.48 0.37 11.02
CA TYR A 74 18.91 0.93 9.74
C TYR A 74 18.58 0.00 8.57
N PHE A 75 18.91 -1.30 8.68
CA PHE A 75 18.62 -2.29 7.65
C PHE A 75 17.12 -2.41 7.36
N ARG A 76 16.28 -2.31 8.39
CA ARG A 76 14.81 -2.35 8.24
C ARG A 76 14.28 -1.20 7.38
N ALA A 77 14.93 -0.03 7.38
CA ALA A 77 14.54 1.06 6.50
C ALA A 77 14.63 0.65 5.02
N TRP A 78 15.68 -0.07 4.65
CA TRP A 78 15.86 -0.57 3.28
C TRP A 78 14.82 -1.62 2.89
N ILE A 79 14.39 -2.48 3.82
CA ILE A 79 13.26 -3.40 3.59
C ILE A 79 11.98 -2.63 3.26
N LEU A 80 11.68 -1.57 4.02
CA LEU A 80 10.53 -0.70 3.77
C LEU A 80 10.60 -0.07 2.37
N PHE A 81 11.78 0.41 1.96
CA PHE A 81 12.00 0.96 0.63
C PHE A 81 11.73 -0.05 -0.49
N VAL A 82 12.18 -1.30 -0.33
CA VAL A 82 11.90 -2.38 -1.29
C VAL A 82 10.39 -2.66 -1.37
N PHE A 83 9.71 -2.79 -0.24
CA PHE A 83 8.26 -3.01 -0.19
C PHE A 83 7.47 -1.88 -0.86
N MET A 84 7.83 -0.63 -0.59
CA MET A 84 7.23 0.52 -1.24
C MET A 84 7.46 0.50 -2.75
N SER A 85 8.69 0.20 -3.19
CA SER A 85 9.06 0.12 -4.60
C SER A 85 8.27 -0.95 -5.34
N VAL A 86 8.06 -2.13 -4.73
CA VAL A 86 7.23 -3.21 -5.29
C VAL A 86 5.76 -2.79 -5.41
N GLY A 87 5.21 -2.12 -4.39
CA GLY A 87 3.83 -1.61 -4.42
C GLY A 87 3.60 -0.59 -5.53
N VAL A 88 4.50 0.39 -5.66
CA VAL A 88 4.44 1.42 -6.71
C VAL A 88 4.66 0.81 -8.11
N TRP A 89 5.58 -0.15 -8.24
CA TRP A 89 5.82 -0.86 -9.49
C TRP A 89 4.60 -1.65 -9.94
N SER A 90 3.98 -2.41 -9.01
CA SER A 90 2.76 -3.17 -9.27
C SER A 90 1.64 -2.26 -9.72
N TYR A 91 1.47 -1.14 -9.00
CA TYR A 91 0.51 -0.13 -9.35
C TYR A 91 0.75 0.42 -10.74
N LYS A 92 1.95 0.95 -11.03
CA LYS A 92 2.31 1.55 -12.32
C LYS A 92 2.05 0.61 -13.49
N ASN A 93 2.52 -0.62 -13.40
CA ASN A 93 2.45 -1.60 -14.49
C ASN A 93 1.12 -2.36 -14.55
N GLY A 94 0.25 -2.25 -13.53
CA GLY A 94 -0.98 -3.03 -13.44
C GLY A 94 -0.75 -4.53 -13.27
N LYS A 95 0.47 -4.95 -12.89
CA LYS A 95 0.86 -6.35 -12.77
C LYS A 95 0.54 -6.87 -11.37
N TYR A 96 -0.32 -7.88 -11.30
CA TYR A 96 -0.70 -8.61 -10.08
C TYR A 96 -1.01 -7.74 -8.85
N PRO A 97 -1.77 -6.63 -8.97
CA PRO A 97 -1.97 -5.71 -7.85
C PRO A 97 -2.64 -6.36 -6.65
N ALA A 98 -3.62 -7.24 -6.86
CA ALA A 98 -4.27 -7.96 -5.76
C ALA A 98 -3.27 -8.80 -4.95
N ILE A 99 -2.40 -9.55 -5.62
CA ILE A 99 -1.43 -10.43 -4.97
C ILE A 99 -0.37 -9.59 -4.25
N LEU A 100 0.19 -8.58 -4.91
CA LEU A 100 1.28 -7.78 -4.35
C LEU A 100 0.81 -6.91 -3.18
N PHE A 101 -0.36 -6.25 -3.27
CA PHE A 101 -0.92 -5.55 -2.11
C PHE A 101 -1.31 -6.51 -0.98
N GLY A 102 -1.72 -7.74 -1.29
CA GLY A 102 -1.98 -8.77 -0.30
C GLY A 102 -0.71 -9.23 0.44
N LEU A 103 0.38 -9.47 -0.29
CA LEU A 103 1.67 -9.80 0.31
C LEU A 103 2.21 -8.64 1.16
N LEU A 104 2.09 -7.41 0.68
CA LEU A 104 2.46 -6.21 1.45
C LEU A 104 1.63 -6.08 2.73
N PHE A 105 0.33 -6.36 2.67
CA PHE A 105 -0.54 -6.37 3.85
C PHE A 105 -0.07 -7.39 4.88
N VAL A 106 0.13 -8.65 4.47
CA VAL A 106 0.60 -9.71 5.37
C VAL A 106 1.97 -9.38 5.94
N ALA A 107 2.91 -8.94 5.10
CA ALA A 107 4.24 -8.52 5.54
C ALA A 107 4.17 -7.35 6.55
N SER A 108 3.25 -6.40 6.36
CA SER A 108 3.04 -5.28 7.29
C SER A 108 2.53 -5.75 8.66
N LEU A 109 1.62 -6.72 8.71
CA LEU A 109 1.14 -7.31 9.95
C LEU A 109 2.24 -8.08 10.69
N PHE A 110 2.98 -8.94 10.00
CA PHE A 110 4.12 -9.65 10.60
C PHE A 110 5.17 -8.66 11.11
N ASN A 111 5.49 -7.64 10.32
CA ASN A 111 6.43 -6.61 10.72
C ASN A 111 5.95 -5.84 11.96
N LEU A 112 4.65 -5.55 12.08
CA LEU A 112 4.08 -4.94 13.27
C LEU A 112 4.20 -5.87 14.49
N MET A 113 3.93 -7.17 14.35
CA MET A 113 4.08 -8.14 15.44
C MET A 113 5.52 -8.23 15.95
N PHE A 114 6.49 -8.30 15.03
CA PHE A 114 7.91 -8.24 15.40
C PHE A 114 8.27 -6.93 16.09
N ASP A 115 7.75 -5.80 15.60
CA ASP A 115 8.06 -4.51 16.19
C ASP A 115 7.47 -4.35 17.60
N VAL A 116 6.25 -4.84 17.84
CA VAL A 116 5.63 -4.86 19.17
C VAL A 116 6.44 -5.71 20.16
N THR A 117 6.92 -6.87 19.73
CA THR A 117 7.61 -7.82 20.61
C THR A 117 9.08 -7.49 20.84
N VAL A 118 9.78 -6.96 19.84
CA VAL A 118 11.23 -6.72 19.90
C VAL A 118 11.56 -5.27 20.23
N PHE A 119 10.86 -4.31 19.62
CA PHE A 119 11.25 -2.90 19.69
C PHE A 119 10.38 -2.07 20.64
N TYR A 120 9.11 -2.41 20.80
CA TYR A 120 8.16 -1.62 21.60
C TYR A 120 7.85 -2.22 22.97
N ALA A 121 8.35 -3.42 23.29
CA ALA A 121 8.02 -4.11 24.53
C ALA A 121 8.29 -3.26 25.78
N GLU A 122 9.50 -2.67 25.88
CA GLU A 122 9.89 -1.80 26.99
C GLU A 122 8.98 -0.57 27.12
N LYS A 123 8.60 0.02 25.98
CA LYS A 123 7.75 1.23 25.95
C LYS A 123 6.29 0.95 26.24
N LEU A 124 5.81 -0.24 25.89
CA LEU A 124 4.47 -0.69 26.25
C LEU A 124 4.37 -0.96 27.75
N GLU A 125 5.42 -1.49 28.38
CA GLU A 125 5.50 -1.62 29.84
C GLU A 125 5.45 -0.25 30.53
N GLN A 126 6.17 0.73 29.97
CA GLN A 126 6.19 2.13 30.44
C GLN A 126 4.93 2.93 30.08
N ARG A 127 3.95 2.33 29.39
CA ARG A 127 2.70 2.97 28.93
C ARG A 127 2.93 4.22 28.08
N ASP A 128 3.93 4.20 27.21
CA ASP A 128 4.23 5.33 26.33
C ASP A 128 3.09 5.57 25.31
N VAL A 129 2.43 6.72 25.46
CA VAL A 129 1.33 7.15 24.59
C VAL A 129 1.80 7.36 23.14
N ARG A 130 3.06 7.78 22.92
CA ARG A 130 3.61 8.00 21.58
C ARG A 130 3.68 6.71 20.79
N ILE A 131 4.18 5.65 21.43
CA ILE A 131 4.27 4.31 20.81
C ILE A 131 2.87 3.74 20.54
N THR A 132 1.90 4.02 21.41
CA THR A 132 0.50 3.65 21.17
C THR A 132 -0.04 4.28 19.88
N PHE A 133 0.20 5.59 19.66
CA PHE A 133 -0.19 6.25 18.41
C PHE A 133 0.55 5.68 17.18
N VAL A 134 1.84 5.33 17.32
CA VAL A 134 2.60 4.68 16.23
C VAL A 134 1.97 3.34 15.85
N ILE A 135 1.60 2.51 16.84
CA ILE A 135 0.94 1.22 16.59
C ILE A 135 -0.42 1.42 15.91
N ILE A 136 -1.24 2.35 16.39
CA ILE A 136 -2.54 2.67 15.77
C ILE A 136 -2.33 3.13 14.32
N GLY A 137 -1.38 4.03 14.07
CA GLY A 137 -1.05 4.49 12.71
C GLY A 137 -0.66 3.33 11.79
N ARG A 138 0.10 2.36 12.29
CA ARG A 138 0.48 1.16 11.53
C ARG A 138 -0.69 0.22 11.26
N LEU A 139 -1.64 0.10 12.18
CA LEU A 139 -2.88 -0.63 11.94
C LEU A 139 -3.72 0.05 10.84
N VAL A 140 -3.79 1.38 10.84
CA VAL A 140 -4.46 2.15 9.77
C VAL A 140 -3.79 1.93 8.42
N ILE A 141 -2.45 1.97 8.35
CA ILE A 141 -1.69 1.69 7.11
C ILE A 141 -1.93 0.26 6.62
N SER A 142 -1.91 -0.71 7.54
CA SER A 142 -2.22 -2.12 7.23
C SER A 142 -3.65 -2.27 6.69
N TYR A 143 -4.61 -1.56 7.29
CA TYR A 143 -5.99 -1.54 6.82
C TYR A 143 -6.13 -0.93 5.42
N ILE A 144 -5.39 0.15 5.10
CA ILE A 144 -5.34 0.73 3.76
C ILE A 144 -4.79 -0.28 2.75
N LEU A 145 -3.75 -1.04 3.10
CA LEU A 145 -3.22 -2.13 2.26
C LEU A 145 -4.28 -3.21 2.01
N TYR A 146 -5.02 -3.62 3.05
CA TYR A 146 -6.12 -4.57 2.93
C TYR A 146 -7.23 -4.08 1.96
N ILE A 147 -7.69 -2.83 2.11
CA ILE A 147 -8.69 -2.28 1.17
C ILE A 147 -8.12 -2.20 -0.25
N SER A 148 -6.85 -1.80 -0.38
CA SER A 148 -6.18 -1.69 -1.69
C SER A 148 -6.06 -3.05 -2.38
N MET A 149 -5.75 -4.11 -1.63
CA MET A 149 -5.81 -5.50 -2.10
C MET A 149 -7.22 -5.87 -2.59
N ARG A 150 -8.25 -5.67 -1.74
CA ARG A 150 -9.64 -6.04 -2.07
C ARG A 150 -10.18 -5.30 -3.29
N ARG A 151 -9.73 -4.07 -3.52
CA ARG A 151 -10.19 -3.20 -4.61
C ARG A 151 -9.19 -3.06 -5.75
N ALA A 152 -8.16 -3.92 -5.80
CA ALA A 152 -7.14 -3.89 -6.84
C ALA A 152 -7.70 -4.04 -8.27
N HIS A 153 -8.83 -4.71 -8.44
CA HIS A 153 -9.52 -4.86 -9.73
C HIS A 153 -10.21 -3.56 -10.22
N ARG A 154 -10.26 -2.52 -9.38
CA ARG A 154 -10.91 -1.22 -9.64
C ARG A 154 -9.91 -0.08 -9.80
N ILE A 155 -8.63 -0.37 -10.00
CA ILE A 155 -7.59 0.64 -10.18
C ILE A 155 -7.91 1.49 -11.44
N PRO A 156 -7.90 2.83 -11.34
CA PRO A 156 -8.09 3.70 -12.50
C PRO A 156 -7.02 3.48 -13.58
N SER A 157 -7.41 3.66 -14.84
CA SER A 157 -6.52 3.56 -16.01
C SER A 157 -6.13 4.94 -16.55
N GLY A 158 -5.07 4.99 -17.38
CA GLY A 158 -4.66 6.22 -18.07
C GLY A 158 -4.16 7.31 -17.13
N ARG A 159 -4.57 8.57 -17.40
CA ARG A 159 -4.14 9.77 -16.65
C ARG A 159 -4.71 9.82 -15.22
N ASP A 160 -5.91 9.29 -15.01
CA ASP A 160 -6.58 9.30 -13.70
C ASP A 160 -5.90 8.41 -12.67
N LYS A 161 -5.07 7.46 -13.13
CA LYS A 161 -4.26 6.58 -12.29
C LYS A 161 -3.31 7.34 -11.35
N TRP A 162 -2.83 8.51 -11.73
CA TRP A 162 -1.94 9.29 -10.86
C TRP A 162 -2.61 10.52 -10.26
N ASN A 163 -3.92 10.69 -10.48
CA ASN A 163 -4.67 11.81 -9.96
C ASN A 163 -5.08 11.57 -8.50
N VAL A 164 -4.31 12.09 -7.55
CA VAL A 164 -4.60 11.98 -6.11
C VAL A 164 -5.93 12.67 -5.75
N PHE A 165 -6.34 13.68 -6.52
CA PHE A 165 -7.59 14.42 -6.33
C PHE A 165 -8.77 13.86 -7.13
N LEU A 166 -8.61 12.67 -7.74
CA LEU A 166 -9.68 11.97 -8.44
C LEU A 166 -11.00 11.83 -7.63
N PRO A 167 -11.01 11.56 -6.31
CA PRO A 167 -12.27 11.45 -5.58
C PRO A 167 -13.00 12.79 -5.36
N PHE A 168 -12.34 13.92 -5.63
CA PHE A 168 -12.93 15.27 -5.53
C PHE A 168 -13.34 15.84 -6.88
N LYS A 169 -13.03 15.13 -7.97
CA LYS A 169 -13.41 15.53 -9.33
C LYS A 169 -14.88 15.15 -9.54
N LYS A 170 -15.74 16.16 -9.67
CA LYS A 170 -17.16 16.01 -10.04
C LYS A 170 -17.30 15.90 -11.56
#